data_AF-A0A924Q291-F1
#
_entry.id   AF-A0A924Q291-F1
#
_cell.length_a   1.000
_cell.length_b   1.000
_cell.length_c   1.000
_cell.angle_alpha   90.00
_cell.angle_beta   90.00
_cell.angle_gamma   90.00
#
_symmetry.space_group_name_H-M   'P 1'
#
loop_
_entity.id
_entity.type
_entity.pdbx_description
1 polymer ?
#
loop_
_entity_poly.entity_id
_entity_poly.type
_entity_poly.pdbx_seq_one_letter_code
_entity_poly.pdbx_strand_id
1 'polypeptide(L)'
;MSSRFLRRAPENFLGPQQVRDVRAGRRGFLAGALGSAMAAAATGVAAQSNPLPAAGGDPNILNLPDHSKSLGQAVAARGYGLPSVWEKNLQRRESPGLTRVSQSSVSFCPLQGLFGIITPNGLHFERHHQGWWDI
;
A
#
# COMPACT_ATOMS: atom_id res chain seq x y z
N MET A 1 -72.60 36.14 26.04
CA MET A 1 -73.43 34.91 26.01
C MET A 1 -72.56 33.74 25.55
N SER A 2 -72.39 32.69 26.36
CA SER A 2 -71.60 31.49 26.01
C SER A 2 -72.54 30.37 25.55
N SER A 3 -72.26 29.75 24.39
CA SER A 3 -73.06 28.68 23.77
C SER A 3 -73.06 27.39 24.63
N ARG A 4 -74.21 26.70 24.70
CA ARG A 4 -74.43 25.47 25.51
C ARG A 4 -73.77 24.21 24.91
N PHE A 5 -73.27 24.29 23.66
CA PHE A 5 -72.70 23.14 22.94
C PHE A 5 -71.19 23.23 22.70
N LEU A 6 -70.53 24.32 23.07
CA LEU A 6 -69.08 24.48 22.96
C LEU A 6 -68.43 24.35 24.35
N ARG A 7 -67.86 23.17 24.65
CA ARG A 7 -66.90 23.06 25.76
C ARG A 7 -65.61 23.73 25.30
N ARG A 8 -65.13 24.72 26.07
CA ARG A 8 -63.80 25.30 25.84
C ARG A 8 -62.76 24.19 25.87
N ALA A 9 -61.75 24.30 25.01
CA ALA A 9 -60.65 23.36 24.97
C ALA A 9 -60.04 23.24 26.39
N PRO A 10 -59.51 22.06 26.75
CA PRO A 10 -58.83 21.83 28.01
C PRO A 10 -57.50 22.60 28.06
N GLU A 11 -57.57 23.92 28.14
CA GLU A 11 -56.41 24.79 28.26
C GLU A 11 -55.98 24.70 29.74
N ASN A 12 -54.75 24.21 30.01
CA ASN A 12 -54.12 24.05 31.34
C ASN A 12 -54.19 22.68 32.05
N PHE A 13 -54.22 21.55 31.33
CA PHE A 13 -54.09 20.22 31.98
C PHE A 13 -52.66 19.84 32.39
N LEU A 14 -51.66 20.51 31.83
CA LEU A 14 -50.27 20.28 32.17
C LEU A 14 -49.84 21.28 33.24
N GLY A 15 -49.61 20.79 34.45
CA GLY A 15 -49.03 21.59 35.52
C GLY A 15 -47.61 22.05 35.18
N PRO A 16 -47.11 23.16 35.77
CA PRO A 16 -45.74 23.63 35.55
C PRO A 16 -44.67 22.57 35.82
N GLN A 17 -44.96 21.62 36.72
CA GLN A 17 -44.10 20.46 36.99
C GLN A 17 -44.03 19.52 35.78
N GLN A 18 -45.18 19.10 35.24
CA GLN A 18 -45.27 18.20 34.09
C GLN A 18 -44.62 18.81 32.83
N VAL A 19 -44.76 20.12 32.63
CA VAL A 19 -44.07 20.83 31.54
C VAL A 19 -42.55 20.83 31.72
N ARG A 20 -42.08 20.99 32.97
CA ARG A 20 -40.64 20.88 33.30
C ARG A 20 -40.12 19.47 33.10
N ASP A 21 -40.87 18.46 33.52
CA ASP A 21 -40.50 17.04 33.40
C ASP A 21 -40.40 16.61 31.93
N VAL A 22 -41.35 17.04 31.08
CA VAL A 22 -41.31 16.78 29.63
C VAL A 22 -40.14 17.52 28.95
N ARG A 23 -39.85 18.77 29.36
CA ARG A 23 -38.68 19.51 28.86
C ARG A 23 -37.38 18.85 29.29
N ALA A 24 -37.28 18.39 30.53
CA ALA A 24 -36.11 17.70 31.07
C ALA A 24 -35.90 16.35 30.36
N GLY A 25 -36.97 15.56 30.18
CA GLY A 25 -36.91 14.24 29.54
C GLY A 25 -36.55 14.31 28.05
N ARG A 26 -37.28 15.09 27.24
CA ARG A 26 -37.08 15.12 25.78
C ARG A 26 -35.79 15.83 25.38
N ARG A 27 -35.50 17.00 25.96
CA ARG A 27 -34.27 17.76 25.62
C ARG A 27 -33.03 17.10 26.20
N GLY A 28 -33.12 16.55 27.42
CA GLY A 28 -32.04 15.77 28.00
C GLY A 28 -31.72 14.52 27.18
N PHE A 29 -32.74 13.79 26.73
CA PHE A 29 -32.56 12.64 25.84
C PHE A 29 -31.92 13.02 24.50
N LEU A 30 -32.42 14.06 23.82
CA LEU A 30 -31.85 14.51 22.55
C LEU A 30 -30.42 15.05 22.70
N ALA A 31 -30.13 15.78 23.78
CA ALA A 31 -28.79 16.25 24.09
C ALA A 31 -27.84 15.09 24.40
N GLY A 32 -28.31 14.08 25.15
CA GLY A 32 -27.55 12.86 25.42
C GLY A 32 -27.28 12.03 24.16
N ALA A 33 -28.28 11.88 23.28
CA ALA A 33 -28.15 11.19 22.01
C ALA A 33 -27.20 11.91 21.03
N LEU A 34 -27.22 13.25 21.01
CA LEU A 34 -26.27 14.02 20.23
C LEU A 34 -24.85 13.89 20.82
N GLY A 35 -24.71 13.93 22.15
CA GLY A 35 -23.43 13.73 22.83
C GLY A 35 -22.83 12.35 22.54
N SER A 36 -23.64 11.29 22.57
CA SER A 36 -23.18 9.93 22.26
C SER A 36 -22.86 9.73 20.78
N ALA A 37 -23.65 10.32 19.87
CA ALA A 37 -23.36 10.29 18.43
C ALA A 37 -22.04 11.01 18.10
N MET A 38 -21.78 12.16 18.72
CA MET A 38 -20.52 12.90 18.57
C MET A 38 -19.33 12.13 19.13
N ALA A 39 -19.49 11.46 20.29
CA ALA A 39 -18.45 10.60 20.86
C ALA A 39 -18.15 9.39 19.96
N ALA A 40 -19.17 8.74 19.41
CA ALA A 40 -19.01 7.61 18.48
C ALA A 40 -18.34 8.05 17.16
N ALA A 41 -18.72 9.22 16.62
CA ALA A 41 -18.08 9.79 15.44
C ALA A 41 -16.59 10.09 15.68
N ALA A 42 -16.22 10.64 16.85
CA ALA A 42 -14.83 10.87 17.21
C ALA A 42 -14.01 9.56 17.27
N THR A 43 -14.59 8.46 17.76
CA THR A 43 -13.93 7.14 17.73
C THR A 43 -13.86 6.52 16.34
N GLY A 44 -14.85 6.77 15.47
CA GLY A 44 -14.87 6.26 14.09
C GLY A 44 -13.81 6.88 13.18
N VAL A 45 -13.50 8.17 13.39
CA VAL A 45 -12.42 8.87 12.66
C VAL A 45 -11.04 8.29 13.00
N ALA A 46 -10.83 7.90 14.26
CA ALA A 46 -9.60 7.22 14.67
C ALA A 46 -9.47 5.80 14.07
N ALA A 47 -10.59 5.07 13.95
CA ALA A 47 -10.61 3.71 13.41
C ALA A 47 -10.37 3.63 11.89
N GLN A 48 -10.51 4.74 11.14
CA GLN A 48 -10.18 4.81 9.71
C GLN A 48 -8.71 5.20 9.44
N SER A 49 -7.96 5.57 10.47
CA SER A 49 -6.54 5.86 10.30
C SER A 49 -5.77 4.54 10.15
N ASN A 50 -4.93 4.43 9.11
CA ASN A 50 -3.90 3.40 9.06
C ASN A 50 -2.93 3.71 10.21
N PRO A 51 -2.89 2.92 11.30
CA PRO A 51 -2.14 3.32 12.49
C PRO A 51 -0.65 3.33 12.13
N LEU A 52 -0.10 4.52 11.94
CA LEU A 52 1.32 4.73 11.78
C LEU A 52 1.98 4.41 13.13
N PRO A 53 3.08 3.62 13.17
CA PRO A 53 3.89 3.46 14.36
C PRO A 53 4.24 4.82 14.97
N ALA A 54 4.45 4.90 16.28
CA ALA A 54 4.89 6.14 16.93
C ALA A 54 6.23 6.66 16.38
N ALA A 55 7.01 5.78 15.73
CA ALA A 55 8.23 6.10 14.99
C ALA A 55 8.01 6.74 13.61
N GLY A 56 6.75 6.89 13.16
CA GLY A 56 6.39 7.36 11.83
C GLY A 56 6.15 6.22 10.81
N GLY A 57 5.93 6.60 9.55
CA GLY A 57 5.82 5.65 8.43
C GLY A 57 7.15 5.39 7.73
N ASP A 58 7.17 4.44 6.79
CA ASP A 58 8.37 4.10 6.02
C ASP A 58 8.89 5.33 5.24
N PRO A 59 10.13 5.78 5.49
CA PRO A 59 10.73 6.90 4.76
C PRO A 59 10.76 6.70 3.23
N ASN A 60 10.82 5.47 2.73
CA ASN A 60 10.79 5.19 1.29
C ASN A 60 9.42 5.49 0.65
N ILE A 61 8.37 5.63 1.46
CA ILE A 61 7.02 5.99 1.02
C ILE A 61 6.77 7.48 1.27
N LEU A 62 7.16 7.98 2.44
CA LEU A 62 6.86 9.35 2.87
C LEU A 62 7.78 10.38 2.20
N ASN A 63 9.01 10.00 1.86
CA ASN A 63 9.97 10.89 1.21
C ASN A 63 10.13 10.54 -0.26
N LEU A 64 10.11 11.58 -1.10
CA LEU A 64 10.40 11.44 -2.53
C LEU A 64 11.85 10.96 -2.73
N PRO A 65 12.06 9.84 -3.47
CA PRO A 65 13.40 9.31 -3.72
C PRO A 65 14.17 10.18 -4.71
N ASP A 66 15.50 10.13 -4.69
CA ASP A 66 16.36 11.03 -5.47
C ASP A 66 16.11 10.96 -6.99
N HIS A 67 15.82 9.75 -7.50
CA HIS A 67 15.51 9.52 -8.92
C HIS A 67 14.17 10.11 -9.38
N SER A 68 13.34 10.62 -8.46
CA SER A 68 12.13 11.38 -8.80
C SER A 68 12.37 12.88 -8.94
N LYS A 69 13.53 13.38 -8.50
CA LYS A 69 13.86 14.81 -8.43
C LYS A 69 14.90 15.27 -9.45
N SER A 70 15.54 14.34 -10.15
CA SER A 70 16.65 14.61 -11.07
C SER A 70 16.60 13.72 -12.30
N LEU A 71 17.29 14.13 -13.36
CA LEU A 71 17.43 13.34 -14.58
C LEU A 71 18.42 12.18 -14.36
N GLY A 72 18.12 11.05 -15.00
CA GLY A 72 19.00 9.90 -15.05
C GLY A 72 20.13 10.04 -16.09
N GLN A 73 20.70 8.91 -16.47
CA GLN A 73 21.71 8.84 -17.53
C GLN A 73 21.12 9.26 -18.88
N ALA A 74 21.94 9.91 -19.71
CA ALA A 74 21.53 10.34 -21.06
C ALA A 74 21.32 9.13 -22.01
N VAL A 75 20.62 9.36 -23.11
CA VAL A 75 20.52 8.39 -24.21
C VAL A 75 21.93 8.05 -24.71
N ALA A 76 22.18 6.77 -24.99
CA ALA A 76 23.48 6.26 -25.41
C ALA A 76 24.64 6.54 -24.41
N ALA A 77 24.33 6.75 -23.12
CA ALA A 77 25.37 6.79 -22.07
C ALA A 77 26.23 5.50 -22.04
N ARG A 78 25.72 4.40 -22.58
CA ARG A 78 26.48 3.19 -22.92
C ARG A 78 26.19 2.81 -24.38
N GLY A 79 27.23 2.66 -25.19
CA GLY A 79 27.10 2.28 -26.60
C GLY A 79 26.57 0.86 -26.83
N TYR A 80 26.76 -0.03 -25.86
CA TYR A 80 26.15 -1.36 -25.82
C TYR A 80 25.55 -1.60 -24.43
N GLY A 81 24.38 -2.23 -24.40
CA GLY A 81 23.64 -2.47 -23.15
C GLY A 81 24.40 -3.41 -22.20
N LEU A 82 24.28 -3.15 -20.90
CA LEU A 82 24.76 -4.01 -19.84
C LEU A 82 23.66 -4.17 -18.78
N PRO A 83 23.58 -5.33 -18.11
CA PRO A 83 22.62 -5.54 -17.04
C PRO A 83 22.86 -4.59 -15.86
N SER A 84 21.83 -4.41 -15.05
CA SER A 84 21.90 -3.63 -13.81
C SER A 84 22.91 -4.25 -12.84
N VAL A 85 23.58 -3.40 -12.04
CA VAL A 85 24.52 -3.85 -10.99
C VAL A 85 23.85 -4.72 -9.92
N TRP A 86 22.53 -4.57 -9.75
CA TRP A 86 21.73 -5.35 -8.82
C TRP A 86 21.47 -6.79 -9.31
N GLU A 87 21.63 -7.03 -10.62
CA GLU A 87 21.45 -8.34 -11.26
C GLU A 87 22.77 -9.13 -11.40
N LYS A 88 23.82 -8.76 -10.65
CA LYS A 88 25.16 -9.39 -10.72
C LYS A 88 25.17 -10.91 -10.52
N ASN A 89 24.13 -11.47 -9.92
CA ASN A 89 24.00 -12.91 -9.68
C ASN A 89 23.43 -13.67 -10.88
N LEU A 90 22.84 -12.98 -11.85
CA LEU A 90 22.38 -13.57 -13.12
C LEU A 90 23.55 -13.68 -14.08
N GLN A 91 24.31 -14.75 -13.93
CA GLN A 91 25.46 -15.06 -14.76
C GLN A 91 25.53 -16.54 -15.08
N ARG A 92 26.20 -16.87 -16.18
CA ARG A 92 26.53 -18.26 -16.52
C ARG A 92 27.45 -18.83 -15.45
N ARG A 93 27.28 -20.11 -15.12
CA ARG A 93 28.13 -20.81 -14.16
C ARG A 93 28.65 -22.10 -14.75
N GLU A 94 29.95 -22.33 -14.66
CA GLU A 94 30.52 -23.66 -14.87
C GLU A 94 30.21 -24.53 -13.63
N SER A 95 30.12 -25.85 -13.80
CA SER A 95 30.13 -26.80 -12.69
C SER A 95 31.57 -27.28 -12.48
N PRO A 96 32.28 -26.78 -11.45
CA PRO A 96 33.69 -27.13 -11.26
C PRO A 96 33.87 -28.64 -11.07
N GLY A 97 34.83 -29.22 -11.78
CA GLY A 97 35.12 -30.65 -11.71
C GLY A 97 34.19 -31.55 -12.55
N LEU A 98 33.22 -30.99 -13.27
CA LEU A 98 32.40 -31.76 -14.21
C LEU A 98 33.20 -32.30 -15.39
N THR A 99 34.20 -31.55 -15.86
CA THR A 99 35.15 -31.98 -16.90
C THR A 99 36.60 -31.77 -16.45
N ARG A 100 37.55 -32.37 -17.17
CA ARG A 100 38.98 -32.30 -16.84
C ARG A 100 39.59 -30.91 -17.09
N VAL A 101 39.10 -30.17 -18.06
CA VAL A 101 39.62 -28.84 -18.46
C VAL A 101 38.46 -27.93 -18.85
N SER A 102 38.53 -26.65 -18.48
CA SER A 102 37.44 -25.67 -18.70
C SER A 102 37.20 -25.34 -20.17
N GLN A 103 38.22 -25.47 -21.03
CA GLN A 103 38.09 -25.28 -22.47
C GLN A 103 37.28 -26.42 -23.14
N SER A 104 37.22 -27.59 -22.51
CA SER A 104 36.39 -28.71 -22.92
C SER A 104 35.28 -28.95 -21.90
N SER A 105 34.44 -27.95 -21.67
CA SER A 105 33.46 -27.93 -20.59
C SER A 105 32.09 -27.41 -21.04
N VAL A 106 31.19 -27.21 -20.06
CA VAL A 106 29.85 -26.67 -20.21
C VAL A 106 29.59 -25.61 -19.13
N SER A 107 28.92 -24.52 -19.51
CA SER A 107 28.33 -23.57 -18.57
C SER A 107 26.82 -23.72 -18.51
N PHE A 108 26.19 -23.21 -17.46
CA PHE A 108 24.75 -23.30 -17.23
C PHE A 108 24.12 -21.92 -17.20
N CYS A 109 22.97 -21.80 -17.87
CA CYS A 109 22.11 -20.63 -17.79
C CYS A 109 21.46 -20.54 -16.38
N PRO A 110 21.39 -19.35 -15.74
CA PRO A 110 20.77 -19.19 -14.43
C PRO A 110 19.23 -19.17 -14.52
N LEU A 111 18.63 -20.28 -14.99
CA LEU A 111 17.18 -20.40 -15.28
C LEU A 111 16.28 -20.00 -14.12
N GLN A 112 16.71 -20.23 -12.88
CA GLN A 112 15.96 -19.87 -11.67
C GLN A 112 15.70 -18.36 -11.50
N GLY A 113 16.48 -17.52 -12.19
CA GLY A 113 16.33 -16.06 -12.16
C GLY A 113 15.70 -15.48 -13.43
N LEU A 114 15.28 -16.34 -14.38
CA LEU A 114 14.68 -15.91 -15.64
C LEU A 114 13.16 -16.10 -15.61
N PHE A 115 12.47 -15.23 -16.34
CA PHE A 115 11.03 -15.31 -16.57
C PHE A 115 10.76 -15.41 -18.06
N GLY A 116 9.69 -16.13 -18.43
CA GLY A 116 9.32 -16.35 -19.83
C GLY A 116 10.14 -17.46 -20.49
N ILE A 117 10.19 -17.43 -21.83
CA ILE A 117 10.74 -18.52 -22.66
C ILE A 117 11.98 -18.13 -23.47
N ILE A 118 12.35 -16.84 -23.48
CA ILE A 118 13.49 -16.33 -24.25
C ILE A 118 14.69 -16.21 -23.31
N THR A 119 15.80 -16.87 -23.66
CA THR A 119 17.07 -16.74 -22.93
C THR A 119 17.89 -15.60 -23.52
N PRO A 120 18.36 -14.63 -22.71
CA PRO A 120 19.26 -13.59 -23.19
C PRO A 120 20.58 -14.21 -23.73
N ASN A 121 21.07 -13.77 -24.88
CA ASN A 121 22.27 -14.34 -25.50
C ASN A 121 23.49 -14.38 -24.57
N GLY A 122 23.71 -13.33 -23.77
CA GLY A 122 24.80 -13.29 -22.78
C GLY A 122 24.68 -14.31 -21.64
N LEU A 123 23.53 -14.97 -21.50
CA LEU A 123 23.20 -16.00 -20.51
C LEU A 123 22.93 -17.37 -21.14
N HIS A 124 22.95 -17.48 -22.47
CA HIS A 124 22.79 -18.77 -23.12
C HIS A 124 23.94 -19.70 -22.69
N PHE A 125 23.60 -20.94 -22.34
CA PHE A 125 24.60 -21.93 -21.97
C PHE A 125 25.63 -22.08 -23.11
N GLU A 126 26.88 -22.38 -22.74
CA GLU A 126 27.94 -22.67 -23.71
C GLU A 126 28.46 -24.07 -23.48
N ARG A 127 28.83 -24.74 -24.58
CA ARG A 127 29.56 -26.00 -24.55
C ARG A 127 30.64 -25.92 -25.62
N HIS A 128 31.90 -26.06 -25.20
CA HIS A 128 33.05 -26.07 -26.10
C HIS A 128 33.85 -27.35 -25.89
N HIS A 129 34.42 -27.92 -26.95
CA HIS A 129 35.32 -29.07 -26.83
C HIS A 129 36.81 -28.67 -26.85
N GLN A 130 37.12 -27.44 -27.30
CA GLN A 130 38.48 -26.93 -27.47
C GLN A 130 38.56 -25.40 -27.23
N GLY A 131 37.69 -24.86 -26.39
CA GLY A 131 37.54 -23.42 -26.19
C GLY A 131 36.86 -22.72 -27.37
N TRP A 132 36.74 -21.40 -27.25
CA TRP A 132 36.25 -20.53 -28.32
C TRP A 132 37.42 -19.79 -28.97
N TRP A 133 37.25 -19.41 -30.23
CA TRP A 133 38.23 -18.65 -31.00
C TRP A 133 37.60 -17.36 -31.51
N ASP A 134 38.38 -16.29 -31.54
CA ASP A 134 38.01 -15.01 -32.14
C ASP A 134 38.48 -15.02 -33.60
N ILE A 135 37.53 -15.10 -34.55
CA ILE A 135 37.79 -15.25 -35.99
C ILE A 135 36.97 -14.29 -36.83
#